data_AF-A0A286G0L6-F1
#
_entry.id   AF-A0A286G0L6-F1
#
_cell.length_a   1.000
_cell.length_b   1.000
_cell.length_c   1.000
_cell.angle_alpha   90.00
_cell.angle_beta   90.00
_cell.angle_gamma   90.00
#
_symmetry.space_group_name_H-M   'P 1'
#
loop_
_entity.id
_entity.type
_entity.pdbx_description
1 polymer ?
#
loop_
_entity_poly.entity_id
_entity_poly.type
_entity_poly.pdbx_seq_one_letter_code
_entity_poly.pdbx_strand_id
1 'polypeptide(L)'
;MAETEPYESALDSIPGAHPYPRTSRYHDAEIGVHRQADGTEVRYAKRRLLPPLDEETEPHTVGAGERPDLLGQRFLGDPGQWWRIADVNPVLDPRELTDEAGRVIGIPLAGGFPRGERRV
;
A
#
# COMPACT_ATOMS: atom_id res chain seq x y z
N MET A 1 -0.85 13.17 33.87
CA MET A 1 -0.28 12.61 32.62
C MET A 1 -1.45 12.22 31.76
N ALA A 2 -1.53 12.69 30.52
CA ALA A 2 -2.67 12.36 29.66
C ALA A 2 -2.53 10.90 29.23
N GLU A 3 -3.46 10.06 29.67
CA GLU A 3 -3.65 8.71 29.15
C GLU A 3 -4.10 8.85 27.69
N THR A 4 -3.17 8.62 26.76
CA THR A 4 -3.52 8.37 25.36
C THR A 4 -4.25 7.04 25.31
N GLU A 5 -5.57 7.06 25.48
CA GLU A 5 -6.45 5.98 25.08
C GLU A 5 -6.24 5.76 23.57
N PRO A 6 -5.64 4.64 23.13
CA PRO A 6 -5.38 4.42 21.72
C PRO A 6 -6.71 4.26 21.00
N TYR A 7 -6.89 5.01 19.91
CA TYR A 7 -8.04 4.89 18.98
C TYR A 7 -8.30 3.45 18.52
N GLU A 8 -7.29 2.58 18.59
CA GLU A 8 -7.32 1.16 18.25
C GLU A 8 -8.19 0.29 19.18
N SER A 9 -8.51 0.77 20.40
CA SER A 9 -9.24 0.02 21.44
C SER A 9 -10.64 -0.45 21.01
N ALA A 10 -11.32 0.30 20.14
CA ALA A 10 -12.68 -0.06 19.71
C ALA A 10 -12.71 -1.28 18.78
N LEU A 11 -11.73 -1.41 17.88
CA LEU A 11 -11.68 -2.50 16.89
C LEU A 11 -11.21 -3.81 17.51
N ASP A 12 -10.36 -3.75 18.55
CA ASP A 12 -9.86 -4.93 19.27
C ASP A 12 -10.99 -5.79 19.88
N SER A 13 -12.11 -5.16 20.22
CA SER A 13 -13.27 -5.82 20.84
C SER A 13 -14.10 -6.64 19.86
N ILE A 14 -13.89 -6.48 18.55
CA ILE A 14 -14.68 -7.13 17.49
C ILE A 14 -13.92 -8.36 16.97
N PRO A 15 -14.41 -9.59 17.22
CA PRO A 15 -13.78 -10.80 16.69
C PRO A 15 -13.69 -10.77 15.16
N GLY A 16 -12.46 -10.93 14.63
CA GLY A 16 -12.20 -10.93 13.19
C GLY A 16 -12.04 -9.55 12.55
N ALA A 17 -12.10 -8.45 13.32
CA ALA A 17 -11.74 -7.14 12.83
C ALA A 17 -10.22 -7.05 12.60
N HIS A 18 -9.84 -6.61 11.41
CA HIS A 18 -8.45 -6.31 11.09
C HIS A 18 -8.19 -4.82 11.38
N PRO A 19 -7.09 -4.44 12.06
CA PRO A 19 -6.84 -3.05 12.44
C PRO A 19 -6.62 -2.12 11.23
N TYR A 20 -6.32 -2.71 10.07
CA TYR A 20 -6.19 -1.98 8.81
C TYR A 20 -7.39 -2.24 7.90
N PRO A 21 -7.89 -1.23 7.15
CA PRO A 21 -8.95 -1.41 6.17
C PRO A 21 -8.49 -2.29 5.00
N ARG A 22 -9.42 -2.90 4.25
CA ARG A 22 -9.15 -3.75 3.06
C ARG A 22 -8.29 -3.10 1.99
N THR A 23 -8.28 -1.77 1.93
CA THR A 23 -7.49 -0.97 1.00
C THR A 23 -6.05 -0.77 1.47
N SER A 24 -5.72 -1.10 2.71
CA SER A 24 -4.36 -0.92 3.26
C SER A 24 -3.40 -1.98 2.74
N ARG A 25 -2.16 -1.55 2.46
CA ARG A 25 -1.02 -2.42 2.18
C ARG A 25 -0.82 -3.53 3.22
N TYR A 26 -1.18 -3.26 4.47
CA TYR A 26 -0.96 -4.17 5.60
C TYR A 26 -2.20 -5.00 5.96
N HIS A 27 -3.30 -4.91 5.19
CA HIS A 27 -4.54 -5.64 5.50
C HIS A 27 -4.36 -7.15 5.62
N ASP A 28 -3.52 -7.76 4.79
CA ASP A 28 -3.30 -9.21 4.81
C ASP A 28 -2.08 -9.62 5.66
N ALA A 29 -1.44 -8.66 6.34
CA ALA A 29 -0.31 -8.93 7.21
C ALA A 29 -0.80 -9.47 8.56
N GLU A 30 -0.20 -10.56 9.04
CA GLU A 30 -0.48 -11.06 10.37
C GLU A 30 -0.12 -10.00 11.44
N ILE A 31 -0.95 -9.86 12.46
CA ILE A 31 -0.70 -8.98 13.60
C ILE A 31 -0.05 -9.79 14.73
N GLY A 32 1.18 -9.42 15.08
CA GLY A 32 1.91 -10.00 16.22
C GLY A 32 1.72 -9.19 17.49
N VAL A 33 1.99 -9.81 18.63
CA VAL A 33 2.02 -9.14 19.95
C VAL A 33 3.39 -9.36 20.57
N HIS A 34 4.08 -8.27 20.92
CA HIS A 34 5.30 -8.30 21.71
C HIS A 34 4.97 -7.91 23.15
N ARG A 35 5.21 -8.82 24.09
CA ARG A 35 5.03 -8.56 25.51
C ARG A 35 6.33 -8.06 26.12
N GLN A 36 6.28 -6.86 26.68
CA GLN A 36 7.39 -6.23 27.38
C GLN A 36 7.57 -6.83 28.79
N ALA A 37 8.72 -6.52 29.40
CA ALA A 37 9.08 -7.04 30.73
C ALA A 37 8.12 -6.60 31.85
N ASP A 38 7.50 -5.43 31.71
CA ASP A 38 6.49 -4.89 32.63
C ASP A 38 5.07 -5.47 32.42
N GLY A 39 4.90 -6.33 31.40
CA GLY A 39 3.61 -6.90 31.02
C GLY A 39 2.86 -6.11 29.94
N THR A 40 3.35 -4.95 29.52
CA THR A 40 2.76 -4.16 28.44
C THR A 40 2.79 -4.94 27.12
N GLU A 41 1.64 -5.04 26.45
CA GLU A 41 1.53 -5.67 25.12
C GLU A 41 1.62 -4.61 24.01
N VAL A 42 2.52 -4.81 23.06
CA VAL A 42 2.68 -3.97 21.87
C VAL A 42 2.28 -4.77 20.65
N ARG A 43 1.21 -4.37 19.98
CA ARG A 43 0.80 -4.98 18.71
C ARG A 43 1.59 -4.38 17.56
N TYR A 44 1.93 -5.21 16.59
CA TYR A 44 2.65 -4.77 15.38
C TYR A 44 2.24 -5.61 14.18
N ALA A 45 2.25 -5.00 12.99
CA ALA A 45 2.13 -5.74 11.75
C ALA A 45 3.42 -6.54 11.51
N LYS A 46 3.30 -7.84 11.29
CA LYS A 46 4.45 -8.67 10.91
C LYS A 46 4.95 -8.28 9.51
N ARG A 47 6.16 -8.75 9.20
CA ARG A 47 6.78 -8.49 7.89
C ARG A 47 5.87 -8.98 6.76
N ARG A 48 5.53 -8.05 5.87
CA ARG A 48 4.89 -8.35 4.59
C ARG A 48 5.92 -8.91 3.62
N LEU A 49 5.63 -10.07 3.04
CA LEU A 49 6.37 -10.61 1.90
C LEU A 49 5.76 -10.03 0.62
N LEU A 50 6.62 -9.60 -0.32
CA LEU A 50 6.13 -9.07 -1.60
C LEU A 50 5.59 -10.21 -2.46
N PRO A 51 4.55 -9.96 -3.28
CA PRO A 51 4.06 -10.94 -4.24
C PRO A 51 5.15 -11.28 -5.28
N PRO A 52 5.04 -12.44 -5.96
CA PRO A 52 5.87 -12.72 -7.14
C PRO A 52 5.65 -11.66 -8.24
N LEU A 53 6.66 -11.48 -9.09
CA LEU A 53 6.64 -10.52 -10.20
C LEU A 53 6.11 -11.15 -11.50
N ASP A 54 4.97 -11.82 -11.42
CA ASP A 54 4.28 -12.46 -12.55
C ASP A 54 2.97 -11.76 -12.95
N GLU A 55 2.64 -10.65 -12.28
CA GLU A 55 1.50 -9.80 -12.64
C GLU A 55 1.70 -9.11 -14.01
N GLU A 56 0.64 -9.10 -14.82
CA GLU A 56 0.62 -8.34 -16.08
C GLU A 56 0.62 -6.83 -15.80
N THR A 57 1.46 -6.10 -16.54
CA THR A 57 1.62 -4.65 -16.38
C THR A 57 1.58 -3.91 -17.71
N GLU A 58 1.12 -2.65 -17.67
CA GLU A 58 1.26 -1.69 -18.76
C GLU A 58 2.42 -0.73 -18.47
N PRO A 59 3.27 -0.40 -19.46
CA PRO A 59 4.36 0.56 -19.25
C PRO A 59 3.82 1.99 -19.08
N HIS A 60 4.33 2.70 -18.09
CA HIS A 60 4.11 4.14 -17.90
C HIS A 60 5.45 4.86 -17.83
N THR A 61 5.61 5.91 -18.64
CA THR A 61 6.79 6.79 -18.58
C THR A 61 6.49 7.92 -17.59
N VAL A 62 7.31 8.01 -16.56
CA VAL A 62 7.13 8.96 -15.46
C VAL A 62 7.39 10.39 -15.94
N GLY A 63 6.45 11.27 -15.65
CA GLY A 63 6.57 12.71 -15.89
C GLY A 63 7.29 13.45 -14.76
N ALA A 64 7.85 14.62 -15.07
CA ALA A 64 8.40 15.50 -14.05
C ALA A 64 7.34 15.92 -13.03
N GLY A 65 7.63 15.76 -11.73
CA GLY A 65 6.73 16.13 -10.64
C GLY A 65 5.60 15.12 -10.38
N GLU A 66 5.54 13.99 -11.08
CA GLU A 66 4.67 12.88 -10.66
C GLU A 66 5.12 12.35 -9.29
N ARG A 67 4.16 11.85 -8.52
CA ARG A 67 4.37 11.24 -7.20
C ARG A 67 3.63 9.91 -7.14
N PRO A 68 4.07 8.93 -6.33
CA PRO A 68 3.44 7.61 -6.29
C PRO A 68 1.95 7.67 -5.96
N ASP A 69 1.52 8.56 -5.06
CA ASP A 69 0.11 8.76 -4.73
C ASP A 69 -0.72 9.34 -5.89
N LEU A 70 -0.13 10.20 -6.73
CA LEU A 70 -0.79 10.69 -7.95
C LEU A 70 -0.97 9.56 -8.96
N LEU A 71 0.01 8.67 -9.08
CA LEU A 71 -0.09 7.48 -9.92
C LEU A 71 -1.15 6.51 -9.37
N GLY A 72 -1.21 6.33 -8.06
CA GLY A 72 -2.26 5.56 -7.37
C GLY A 72 -3.65 6.12 -7.69
N GLN A 73 -3.86 7.43 -7.55
CA GLN A 73 -5.12 8.06 -7.91
C GLN A 73 -5.45 7.90 -9.40
N ARG A 74 -4.47 8.10 -10.29
CA ARG A 74 -4.66 8.09 -11.74
C ARG A 74 -5.00 6.70 -12.27
N PHE A 75 -4.33 5.66 -11.77
CA PHE A 75 -4.40 4.32 -12.33
C PHE A 75 -5.23 3.34 -11.51
N LEU A 76 -5.35 3.57 -10.21
CA LEU A 76 -6.04 2.68 -9.28
C LEU A 76 -7.25 3.34 -8.61
N GLY A 77 -7.50 4.63 -8.89
CA GLY A 77 -8.64 5.38 -8.39
C GLY A 77 -8.52 5.84 -6.93
N ASP A 78 -7.45 5.47 -6.23
CA ASP A 78 -7.22 5.79 -4.82
C ASP A 78 -5.72 6.09 -4.60
N PRO A 79 -5.35 7.28 -4.09
CA PRO A 79 -3.97 7.66 -3.87
C PRO A 79 -3.26 6.76 -2.86
N GLY A 80 -4.00 6.15 -1.92
CA GLY A 80 -3.48 5.19 -0.95
C GLY A 80 -3.13 3.83 -1.55
N GLN A 81 -3.47 3.56 -2.82
CA GLN A 81 -3.16 2.30 -3.52
C GLN A 81 -1.81 2.30 -4.24
N TRP A 82 -1.00 3.37 -4.12
CA TRP A 82 0.31 3.48 -4.78
C TRP A 82 1.22 2.26 -4.54
N TRP A 83 1.08 1.58 -3.40
CA TRP A 83 1.89 0.42 -3.01
C TRP A 83 1.73 -0.77 -3.95
N ARG A 84 0.59 -0.87 -4.66
CA ARG A 84 0.37 -1.92 -5.67
C ARG A 84 1.25 -1.70 -6.90
N ILE A 85 1.50 -0.44 -7.26
CA ILE A 85 2.48 -0.07 -8.29
C ILE A 85 3.89 -0.43 -7.81
N ALA A 86 4.19 -0.17 -6.53
CA ALA A 86 5.49 -0.55 -5.95
C ALA A 86 5.68 -2.07 -5.84
N ASP A 87 4.62 -2.88 -5.77
CA ASP A 87 4.78 -4.35 -5.66
C ASP A 87 5.20 -4.98 -6.99
N VAL A 88 4.75 -4.43 -8.12
CA VAL A 88 5.11 -4.93 -9.47
C VAL A 88 6.39 -4.31 -10.03
N ASN A 89 7.00 -3.38 -9.30
CA ASN A 89 8.29 -2.78 -9.63
C ASN A 89 9.26 -3.07 -8.49
N PRO A 90 10.39 -3.77 -8.68
CA PRO A 90 11.29 -4.18 -7.59
C PRO A 90 12.13 -3.01 -7.04
N VAL A 91 11.48 -1.99 -6.48
CA VAL A 91 12.10 -0.83 -5.81
C VAL A 91 12.21 -1.08 -4.31
N LEU A 92 13.25 -0.53 -3.70
CA LEU A 92 13.43 -0.63 -2.25
C LEU A 92 12.66 0.48 -1.53
N ASP A 93 12.81 1.72 -1.98
CA ASP A 93 12.01 2.87 -1.58
C ASP A 93 10.95 3.18 -2.67
N PRO A 94 9.65 3.26 -2.32
CA PRO A 94 8.61 3.67 -3.24
C PRO A 94 8.82 5.01 -3.95
N ARG A 95 9.61 5.93 -3.37
CA ARG A 95 9.93 7.22 -4.01
C ARG A 95 10.72 7.03 -5.30
N GLU A 96 11.53 5.97 -5.38
CA GLU A 96 12.31 5.64 -6.57
C GLU A 96 11.44 5.46 -7.81
N LEU A 97 10.15 5.09 -7.65
CA LEU A 97 9.20 4.99 -8.75
C LEU A 97 9.13 6.29 -9.56
N THR A 98 9.29 7.45 -8.91
CA THR A 98 9.06 8.76 -9.53
C THR A 98 10.21 9.75 -9.39
N ASP A 99 11.33 9.35 -8.77
CA ASP A 99 12.48 10.25 -8.53
C ASP A 99 13.17 10.69 -9.83
N GLU A 100 13.04 9.92 -10.91
CA GLU A 100 13.61 10.25 -12.23
C GLU A 100 12.53 10.36 -13.30
N ALA A 101 12.37 11.56 -13.86
CA ALA A 101 11.50 11.79 -15.03
C ALA A 101 12.06 11.04 -16.26
N GLY A 102 11.18 10.39 -17.01
CA GLY A 102 11.55 9.53 -18.14
C GLY A 102 11.75 8.06 -17.76
N ARG A 103 11.80 7.72 -16.46
CA ARG A 103 11.79 6.31 -16.01
C ARG A 103 10.53 5.61 -16.50
N VAL A 104 10.68 4.38 -17.00
CA VAL A 104 9.55 3.52 -17.33
C VAL A 104 9.29 2.58 -16.16
N ILE A 105 8.06 2.56 -15.67
CA ILE A 105 7.59 1.66 -14.62
C ILE A 105 6.40 0.84 -15.10
N GLY A 106 6.19 -0.33 -14.51
CA GLY A 106 4.98 -1.13 -14.74
C GLY A 106 3.80 -0.59 -13.93
N ILE A 107 2.63 -0.49 -14.56
CA ILE A 107 1.35 -0.23 -13.90
C ILE A 107 0.55 -1.53 -13.90
N PRO A 108 0.14 -2.05 -12.74
CA PRO A 108 -0.61 -3.30 -12.68
C PRO A 108 -1.95 -3.13 -13.40
N LEU A 109 -2.31 -4.12 -14.22
CA LEU A 109 -3.62 -4.18 -14.81
C LEU A 109 -4.64 -4.47 -13.71
N ALA A 110 -5.38 -3.45 -13.29
CA ALA A 110 -6.49 -3.65 -12.36
C ALA A 110 -7.46 -4.63 -13.01
N GLY A 111 -7.61 -5.83 -12.44
CA GLY A 111 -8.47 -6.87 -12.99
C GLY A 111 -9.83 -6.33 -13.41
N GLY A 112 -10.02 -6.19 -14.73
CA GLY A 112 -11.33 -6.08 -15.38
C GLY A 112 -11.98 -4.70 -15.50
N PHE A 113 -11.39 -3.57 -15.10
CA PHE A 113 -12.02 -2.27 -15.39
C PHE A 113 -11.50 -1.66 -16.69
N PRO A 114 -12.32 -1.58 -17.76
CA PRO A 114 -11.90 -0.97 -19.00
C PRO A 114 -11.58 0.50 -18.75
N ARG A 115 -10.36 0.93 -19.09
CA ARG A 115 -10.06 2.35 -19.19
C ARG A 115 -10.94 2.93 -20.27
N GLY A 116 -11.81 3.86 -19.91
CA GLY A 116 -12.51 4.69 -20.88
C GLY A 116 -11.46 5.39 -21.75
N GLU A 117 -11.43 5.04 -23.03
CA GLU A 117 -10.60 5.72 -24.03
C GLU A 117 -10.97 7.20 -24.03
N ARG A 118 -10.15 8.04 -23.38
CA ARG A 118 -10.28 9.48 -23.53
C ARG A 118 -9.58 9.87 -24.83
N ARG A 119 -10.29 9.68 -25.95
CA ARG A 119 -9.91 10.24 -27.25
C ARG A 119 -9.97 11.77 -27.15
N VAL A 120 -8.86 12.41 -27.51
CA VAL A 120 -8.80 13.83 -27.87
C VAL A 120 -9.06 13.99 -29.36
#